data_AF-A0A920VZD9-F1
#
_entry.id   AF-A0A920VZD9-F1
#
_cell.length_a   1.000
_cell.length_b   1.000
_cell.length_c   1.000
_cell.angle_alpha   90.00
_cell.angle_beta   90.00
_cell.angle_gamma   90.00
#
_symmetry.space_group_name_H-M   'P 1'
#
loop_
_entity.id
_entity.type
_entity.pdbx_description
1 polymer ?
#
loop_
_entity_poly.entity_id
_entity_poly.type
_entity_poly.pdbx_seq_one_letter_code
_entity_poly.pdbx_strand_id
1 'polypeptide(L)' 'MELHLDRKVAEKRIYPAINVRRSGPRREDLLTNEEELQRMWILRKLLSSMEDVQATEFILINLKTLKPTMIFLMR' A
#
# COMPACT_ATOMS: atom_id res chain seq x y z
N MET A 1 12.76 0.67 -7.88
CA MET A 1 11.67 0.14 -7.05
C MET A 1 12.21 0.08 -5.65
N GLU A 2 11.67 0.87 -4.74
CA GLU A 2 12.15 0.96 -3.37
C GLU A 2 11.02 0.51 -2.45
N LEU A 3 11.30 -0.48 -1.60
CA LEU A 3 10.37 -1.02 -0.64
C LEU A 3 10.98 -0.80 0.74
N HIS A 4 10.34 0.09 1.49
CA HIS A 4 10.81 0.49 2.82
C HIS A 4 10.04 -0.29 3.87
N LEU A 5 10.75 -0.93 4.79
CA LEU A 5 10.16 -1.63 5.93
C LEU A 5 10.29 -0.77 7.19
N ASP A 6 9.23 -0.70 7.99
CA ASP A 6 9.21 0.09 9.22
C ASP A 6 9.30 -0.82 10.46
N ARG A 7 10.35 -0.60 11.25
CA ARG A 7 10.59 -1.33 12.51
C ARG A 7 9.48 -1.10 13.53
N LYS A 8 8.89 0.10 13.59
CA LYS A 8 7.80 0.42 14.54
C LYS A 8 6.55 -0.43 14.27
N VAL A 9 6.28 -0.72 13.00
CA VAL A 9 5.16 -1.57 12.58
C VAL A 9 5.44 -3.04 12.94
N ALA A 10 6.68 -3.50 12.71
CA ALA A 10 7.11 -4.85 13.08
C ALA A 10 7.06 -5.10 14.60
N GLU A 11 7.46 -4.11 15.42
CA GLU A 11 7.40 -4.19 16.89
C GLU A 11 5.96 -4.32 17.41
N LYS A 12 4.99 -3.73 16.71
CA LYS A 12 3.54 -3.91 16.97
C LYS A 12 2.96 -5.22 16.42
N ARG A 13 3.80 -6.11 15.86
CA ARG A 13 3.43 -7.38 15.23
C ARG A 13 2.43 -7.24 14.07
N ILE A 14 2.47 -6.10 13.38
CA ILE A 14 1.65 -5.84 12.20
C ILE A 14 2.46 -6.24 10.97
N TYR A 15 1.94 -7.18 10.18
CA TYR A 15 2.59 -7.68 8.98
C TYR A 15 1.64 -7.59 7.78
N PRO A 16 2.15 -7.20 6.60
CA PRO A 16 3.54 -6.89 6.28
C PRO A 16 3.96 -5.49 6.77
N ALA A 17 5.18 -5.36 7.31
CA ALA A 17 5.69 -4.12 7.92
C ALA A 17 6.18 -3.09 6.88
N ILE A 18 5.40 -2.86 5.83
CA ILE A 18 5.76 -2.03 4.67
C ILE A 18 5.32 -0.59 4.92
N ASN A 19 6.26 0.34 4.75
CA ASN A 19 5.94 1.76 4.71
C ASN A 19 5.43 2.13 3.31
N VAL A 20 4.11 2.20 3.15
CA VAL A 20 3.46 2.44 1.85
C VAL A 20 3.63 3.89 1.35
N ARG A 21 3.91 4.84 2.25
CA ARG A 21 4.17 6.23 1.87
C ARG A 21 5.54 6.39 1.20
N ARG A 22 6.54 5.65 1.69
CA ARG A 22 7.92 5.68 1.16
C ARG A 22 8.17 4.64 0.07
N SER A 23 7.27 3.67 -0.09
CA SER A 23 7.42 2.61 -1.08
C SER A 23 6.69 2.96 -2.39
N GLY A 24 7.35 2.68 -3.51
CA GLY A 24 6.79 2.91 -4.83
C GLY A 24 7.69 2.39 -5.96
N PRO A 25 7.10 1.87 -7.05
CA PRO A 25 7.86 1.62 -8.27
C PRO A 25 8.27 2.95 -8.91
N ARG A 26 9.37 2.93 -9.67
CA ARG A 26 9.74 4.08 -10.52
C ARG A 26 8.92 3.96 -11.81
N ARG A 27 8.36 5.08 -12.32
CA ARG A 27 7.49 5.12 -13.51
C ARG A 27 6.22 4.28 -13.38
N GLU A 28 5.36 4.66 -12.44
CA GLU A 28 4.08 3.99 -12.14
C GLU A 28 3.10 4.08 -13.33
N ASP A 29 3.26 5.10 -14.18
CA ASP A 29 2.54 5.39 -15.41
C ASP A 29 2.68 4.33 -16.51
N LEU A 30 3.77 3.55 -16.50
CA LEU A 30 4.00 2.49 -17.49
C LEU A 30 3.43 1.12 -17.06
N LEU A 31 3.05 1.00 -15.78
CA LEU A 31 2.62 -0.27 -15.17
C LEU A 31 1.13 -0.30 -14.83
N THR A 32 0.46 0.85 -14.88
CA THR A 32 -0.92 1.01 -14.46
C THR A 32 -1.69 1.83 -15.48
N ASN A 33 -2.98 1.53 -15.64
CA ASN A 33 -3.84 2.34 -16.49
C ASN A 33 -4.12 3.70 -15.85
N GLU A 34 -4.48 4.71 -16.64
CA GLU A 34 -4.68 6.09 -16.16
C GLU A 34 -5.71 6.19 -15.03
N GLU A 35 -6.79 5.40 -15.10
CA GLU A 35 -7.79 5.31 -14.02
C GLU A 35 -7.22 4.73 -12.72
N GLU A 36 -6.37 3.72 -12.81
CA GLU A 36 -5.74 3.08 -11.65
C GLU A 36 -4.71 4.03 -11.01
N LEU A 37 -3.96 4.74 -11.86
CA LEU A 37 -2.99 5.76 -11.42
C LEU A 37 -3.70 6.89 -10.66
N GLN A 38 -4.85 7.37 -11.14
CA GLN A 38 -5.65 8.36 -10.43
C GLN A 38 -6.15 7.83 -9.08
N ARG A 39 -6.66 6.59 -9.01
CA ARG A 39 -7.09 5.96 -7.76
C ARG A 39 -5.93 5.82 -6.77
N MET A 40 -4.76 5.38 -7.24
CA MET A 40 -3.54 5.30 -6.43
C MET A 40 -3.11 6.67 -5.91
N TRP A 41 -3.23 7.73 -6.70
CA TRP A 41 -2.89 9.08 -6.27
C TRP A 41 -3.81 9.60 -5.17
N ILE A 42 -5.12 9.36 -5.29
CA ILE A 42 -6.10 9.68 -4.25
C ILE A 42 -5.78 8.91 -2.96
N LEU A 43 -5.49 7.61 -3.08
CA LEU A 43 -5.09 6.78 -1.94
C LEU A 43 -3.80 7.30 -1.29
N ARG A 44 -2.77 7.64 -2.06
CA ARG A 44 -1.52 8.21 -1.53
C ARG A 44 -1.76 9.54 -0.81
N LYS A 45 -2.63 10.41 -1.34
CA LYS A 45 -3.03 11.65 -0.65
C LYS A 45 -3.71 11.37 0.68
N LEU A 46 -4.65 10.42 0.72
CA LEU A 46 -5.33 10.02 1.95
C LEU A 46 -4.33 9.47 2.99
N LEU A 47 -3.37 8.65 2.56
CA LEU A 47 -2.35 8.08 3.45
C LEU A 47 -1.32 9.12 3.92
N SER A 48 -1.11 10.20 3.16
CA SER A 48 -0.13 11.23 3.51
C SER A 48 -0.45 11.99 4.80
N SER A 49 -1.74 12.10 5.16
CA SER A 49 -2.21 12.75 6.39
C SER A 49 -2.20 11.83 7.62
N MET A 50 -1.94 10.53 7.43
CA MET A 50 -1.90 9.54 8.51
C MET A 50 -0.46 9.28 8.99
N GLU A 51 -0.33 8.79 10.24
CA GLU A 51 0.95 8.26 10.72
C GLU A 51 1.29 6.93 10.02
N ASP A 52 2.57 6.60 9.86
CA ASP A 52 3.05 5.40 9.13
C ASP A 52 2.38 4.10 9.59
N VAL A 53 2.20 3.94 10.92
CA VAL A 53 1.54 2.76 11.49
C VAL A 53 0.06 2.71 11.14
N GLN A 54 -0.65 3.84 11.30
CA GLN A 54 -2.09 3.93 11.01
C GLN A 54 -2.37 3.72 9.52
N ALA A 55 -1.54 4.27 8.64
CA ALA A 55 -1.63 4.06 7.21
C ALA A 55 -1.54 2.57 6.84
N THR A 56 -0.62 1.84 7.49
CA THR A 56 -0.42 0.41 7.26
C THR A 56 -1.61 -0.41 7.76
N GLU A 57 -2.13 -0.11 8.94
CA GLU A 57 -3.34 -0.75 9.48
C GLU A 57 -4.57 -0.49 8.61
N PHE A 58 -4.76 0.76 8.17
CA PHE A 58 -5.87 1.14 7.31
C PHE A 58 -5.86 0.32 6.01
N ILE A 59 -4.70 0.20 5.36
CA ILE A 59 -4.57 -0.61 4.14
C ILE A 59 -4.85 -2.09 4.43
N LEU A 60 -4.31 -2.64 5.51
CA LEU A 60 -4.55 -4.04 5.91
C LEU A 60 -6.03 -4.35 6.12
N ILE A 61 -6.77 -3.43 6.76
CA ILE A 61 -8.21 -3.58 6.98
C ILE A 61 -8.96 -3.58 5.63
N ASN A 62 -8.64 -2.64 4.74
CA ASN A 62 -9.24 -2.55 3.41
C ASN A 62 -8.86 -3.74 2.51
N LEU A 63 -7.66 -4.29 2.64
CA LEU A 63 -7.25 -5.49 1.90
C LEU A 63 -7.98 -6.74 2.40
N LYS A 64 -8.27 -6.84 3.69
CA LYS A 64 -9.05 -7.95 4.26
C LYS A 64 -10.51 -7.95 3.83
N THR A 65 -11.08 -6.79 3.56
CA THR A 65 -12.47 -6.66 3.06
C THR A 65 -12.57 -6.96 1.57
N LEU A 66 -11.46 -6.82 0.82
CA LEU A 66 -11.39 -7.22 -0.59
C LEU A 66 -11.29 -8.76 -0.71
N LYS A 67 -12.07 -9.33 -1.63
CA LYS A 67 -12.08 -10.79 -1.86
C LYS A 67 -10.65 -11.27 -2.21
N PRO A 68 -10.11 -12.29 -1.53
CA PRO A 68 -8.74 -12.77 -1.71
C PRO A 68 -8.45 -13.35 -3.11
N THR A 69 -9.50 -13.68 -3.87
CA THR A 69 -9.41 -14.46 -5.11
C THR A 69 -8.73 -13.72 -6.27
N MET A 70 -8.81 -12.38 -6.32
CA MET A 70 -8.28 -11.62 -7.46
C MET A 70 -6.73 -11.52 -7.44
N ILE A 71 -6.13 -11.61 -6.25
CA ILE A 71 -4.67 -11.59 -6.06
C ILE A 71 -4.03 -12.93 -6.46
N PHE A 72 -4.78 -14.04 -6.37
CA PHE A 72 -4.28 -15.37 -6.71
C PHE A 72 -4.28 -15.65 -8.23
N LEU A 73 -5.12 -14.95 -8.99
CA LEU A 73 -5.34 -15.22 -10.43
C LEU A 73 -4.40 -14.45 -11.37
N MET A 74 -3.45 -13.66 -10.86
CA MET A 74 -2.38 -13.05 -11.67
C MET A 74 -1.09 -13.90 -11.67
N ARG A 75 -1.21 -15.23 -11.65
CA ARG A 75 -0.11 -16.18 -11.94
C ARG A 75 -0.40 -16.97 -13.22
#